data_AF-A0A968V2F0-F1
#
_entry.id   AF-A0A968V2F0-F1
#
_cell.length_a   1.000
_cell.length_b   1.000
_cell.length_c   1.000
_cell.angle_alpha   90.00
_cell.angle_beta   90.00
_cell.angle_gamma   90.00
#
_symmetry.space_group_name_H-M   'P 1'
#
loop_
_entity.id
_entity.type
_entity.pdbx_description
1 polymer ?
#
loop_
_entity_poly.entity_id
_entity_poly.type
_entity_poly.pdbx_seq_one_letter_code
_entity_poly.pdbx_strand_id
1 'polypeptide(L)'
;MTPLDSIKYYMTILHTGFLAVEPQTGKIRAWVGGIDYRYFQYDHVTSARQVGSTFKPIVYTEALRQGISPCNYFQNVLVSYPEYKNWQPKNSDGAYGGFYSMAGGLSKSVNTITVEVLLQSGIDPVRKLAKEMGIRRDIPKVPAIALGAVDASLQEMVMVYSTYANRGRRPELYSISKIEDSNGNVIFDAKSKQNTSFKQVIAPEHADMMTKMLQTVVDSGTARRLRYHYGLNGDIAGKNRYYSKSIRRLVHRLYP
;
A
#
# COMPACT_ATOMS: atom_id res chain seq x y z
N MET A 1 27.84 -1.61 30.74
CA MET A 1 27.33 -2.40 29.60
C MET A 1 28.48 -2.84 28.74
N THR A 2 28.55 -4.11 28.39
CA THR A 2 29.50 -4.57 27.36
C THR A 2 29.03 -4.10 25.97
N PRO A 3 29.91 -4.03 24.95
CA PRO A 3 29.47 -3.77 23.57
C PRO A 3 28.36 -4.70 23.09
N LEU A 4 28.38 -5.97 23.54
CA LEU A 4 27.34 -6.95 23.22
C LEU A 4 25.99 -6.60 23.87
N ASP A 5 25.99 -6.13 25.11
CA ASP A 5 24.76 -5.69 25.80
C ASP A 5 24.16 -4.46 25.11
N SER A 6 25.01 -3.54 24.66
CA SER A 6 24.58 -2.39 23.86
C SER A 6 23.89 -2.83 22.58
N ILE A 7 24.51 -3.72 21.79
CA ILE A 7 23.91 -4.22 20.55
C ILE A 7 22.57 -4.91 20.82
N LYS A 8 22.50 -5.78 21.83
CA LYS A 8 21.24 -6.45 22.22
C LYS A 8 20.15 -5.45 22.60
N TYR A 9 20.50 -4.44 23.40
CA TYR A 9 19.58 -3.37 23.76
C TYR A 9 19.08 -2.61 22.53
N TYR A 10 19.96 -2.15 21.65
CA TYR A 10 19.59 -1.46 20.42
C TYR A 10 18.71 -2.31 19.49
N MET A 11 18.91 -3.63 19.43
CA MET A 11 18.05 -4.54 18.66
C MET A 11 16.63 -4.69 19.24
N THR A 12 16.39 -4.32 20.49
CA THR A 12 15.05 -4.36 21.10
C THR A 12 14.21 -3.11 20.82
N ILE A 13 14.83 -2.06 20.28
CA ILE A 13 14.17 -0.78 20.02
C ILE A 13 13.30 -0.88 18.77
N LEU A 14 12.00 -0.62 18.93
CA LEU A 14 11.08 -0.56 17.81
C LEU A 14 11.16 0.80 17.13
N HIS A 15 11.50 0.81 15.85
CA HIS A 15 11.47 2.02 15.03
C HIS A 15 10.12 2.19 14.32
N THR A 16 9.73 3.44 14.10
CA THR A 16 8.51 3.80 13.36
C THR A 16 8.78 4.97 12.42
N GLY A 17 7.98 5.03 11.36
CA GLY A 17 7.90 6.18 10.45
C GLY A 17 6.45 6.58 10.27
N PHE A 18 6.19 7.89 10.15
CA PHE A 18 4.86 8.43 9.95
C PHE A 18 4.90 9.55 8.91
N LEU A 19 3.92 9.55 8.01
CA LEU A 19 3.78 10.53 6.95
C LEU A 19 2.32 10.88 6.78
N ALA A 20 1.99 12.17 6.83
CA ALA A 20 0.66 12.70 6.54
C ALA A 20 0.75 13.70 5.39
N VAL A 21 -0.16 13.59 4.43
CA VAL A 21 -0.19 14.43 3.23
C VAL A 21 -1.61 14.87 2.94
N GLU A 22 -1.74 15.98 2.23
CA GLU A 22 -2.98 16.43 1.64
C GLU A 22 -3.07 15.91 0.20
N PRO A 23 -3.95 14.95 -0.12
CA PRO A 23 -3.98 14.29 -1.43
C PRO A 23 -4.27 15.25 -2.59
N GLN A 24 -5.09 16.28 -2.36
CA GLN A 24 -5.56 17.22 -3.39
C GLN A 24 -4.45 18.16 -3.86
N THR A 25 -3.50 18.49 -2.99
CA THR A 25 -2.40 19.43 -3.30
C THR A 25 -1.04 18.75 -3.33
N GLY A 26 -0.89 17.56 -2.76
CA GLY A 26 0.42 16.90 -2.56
C GLY A 26 1.23 17.47 -1.41
N LYS A 27 0.69 18.43 -0.63
CA LYS A 27 1.41 19.05 0.48
C LYS A 27 1.65 18.04 1.61
N ILE A 28 2.91 17.87 2.00
CA ILE A 28 3.26 17.11 3.20
C ILE A 28 2.90 17.94 4.44
N ARG A 29 2.12 17.35 5.34
CA ARG A 29 1.64 17.98 6.59
C ARG A 29 2.45 17.54 7.80
N ALA A 30 2.90 16.29 7.83
CA ALA A 30 3.77 15.77 8.88
C ALA A 30 4.74 14.73 8.29
N TRP A 31 5.99 14.78 8.75
CA TRP A 31 7.03 13.82 8.38
C TRP A 31 7.81 13.43 9.65
N VAL A 32 7.66 12.18 10.07
CA VAL A 32 8.39 11.62 11.22
C VAL A 32 9.21 10.44 10.70
N GLY A 33 10.52 10.67 10.56
CA GLY A 33 11.45 9.68 10.02
C GLY A 33 11.89 8.60 11.01
N GLY A 34 11.67 8.80 12.30
CA GLY A 34 12.14 7.89 13.35
C GLY A 34 11.65 8.30 14.74
N ILE A 35 11.98 7.48 15.74
CA ILE A 35 11.58 7.70 17.14
C ILE A 35 12.40 8.77 17.87
N ASP A 36 13.66 8.98 17.48
CA ASP A 36 14.53 10.04 18.01
C ASP A 36 15.65 10.33 17.00
N TYR A 37 15.62 11.53 16.39
CA TYR A 37 16.58 11.94 15.37
C TYR A 37 18.01 12.13 15.91
N ARG A 38 18.17 12.43 17.22
CA ARG A 38 19.49 12.66 17.82
C ARG A 38 20.32 11.38 17.85
N TYR A 39 19.65 10.24 18.06
CA TYR A 39 20.29 8.93 18.15
C TYR A 39 20.11 8.09 16.90
N PHE A 40 19.04 8.32 16.12
CA PHE A 40 18.70 7.53 14.94
C PHE A 40 18.37 8.44 13.76
N GLN A 41 19.38 8.70 12.93
CA GLN A 41 19.25 9.54 11.72
C GLN A 41 18.78 8.75 10.49
N TYR A 42 18.32 7.52 10.67
CA TYR A 42 17.76 6.70 9.59
C TYR A 42 16.29 7.03 9.36
N ASP A 43 15.96 7.50 8.17
CA ASP A 43 14.61 7.89 7.81
C ASP A 43 13.75 6.71 7.31
N HIS A 44 12.85 6.26 8.18
CA HIS A 44 11.93 5.17 7.86
C HIS A 44 10.86 5.56 6.83
N VAL A 45 10.61 6.85 6.57
CA VAL A 45 9.65 7.31 5.55
C VAL A 45 10.13 6.99 4.14
N THR A 46 11.44 7.12 3.90
CA THR A 46 12.09 6.88 2.60
C THR A 46 12.68 5.48 2.46
N SER A 47 12.90 4.79 3.59
CA SER A 47 13.38 3.41 3.61
C SER A 47 12.45 2.41 2.91
N ALA A 48 13.02 1.45 2.18
CA ALA A 48 12.26 0.38 1.55
C ALA A 48 11.90 -0.71 2.56
N ARG A 49 10.65 -1.18 2.52
CA ARG A 49 10.22 -2.39 3.21
C ARG A 49 9.20 -3.14 2.37
N GLN A 50 9.11 -4.44 2.60
CA GLN A 50 8.10 -5.27 1.95
C GLN A 50 6.69 -4.80 2.31
N VAL A 51 5.89 -4.37 1.35
CA VAL A 51 4.60 -3.70 1.63
C VAL A 51 3.55 -4.65 2.21
N GLY A 52 3.57 -5.93 1.84
CA GLY A 52 2.58 -6.91 2.30
C GLY A 52 1.16 -6.59 1.83
N SER A 53 0.15 -6.91 2.65
CA SER A 53 -1.27 -6.73 2.26
C SER A 53 -1.71 -5.30 1.93
N THR A 54 -0.87 -4.27 2.15
CA THR A 54 -1.17 -2.90 1.69
C THR A 54 -1.02 -2.72 0.18
N PHE A 55 -0.44 -3.69 -0.54
CA PHE A 55 -0.39 -3.72 -2.00
C PHE A 55 -1.70 -4.19 -2.65
N LYS A 56 -2.52 -4.95 -1.92
CA LYS A 56 -3.75 -5.54 -2.45
C LYS A 56 -4.63 -4.52 -3.18
N PRO A 57 -4.90 -3.31 -2.65
CA PRO A 57 -5.73 -2.34 -3.37
C PRO A 57 -5.31 -2.07 -4.81
N ILE A 58 -4.01 -2.12 -5.12
CA ILE A 58 -3.50 -1.96 -6.49
C ILE A 58 -3.96 -3.13 -7.38
N VAL A 59 -3.84 -4.37 -6.89
CA VAL A 59 -4.33 -5.58 -7.57
C VAL A 59 -5.83 -5.47 -7.88
N TYR A 60 -6.61 -5.13 -6.86
CA TYR A 60 -8.06 -5.00 -7.00
C TYR A 60 -8.46 -3.80 -7.87
N THR A 61 -7.65 -2.73 -7.91
CA THR A 61 -7.89 -1.59 -8.80
C THR A 61 -7.72 -1.97 -10.26
N GLU A 62 -6.71 -2.79 -10.58
CA GLU A 62 -6.54 -3.28 -11.94
C GLU A 62 -7.70 -4.19 -12.36
N ALA A 63 -8.20 -5.04 -11.45
CA ALA A 63 -9.40 -5.83 -11.67
C ALA A 63 -10.63 -4.96 -12.00
N LEU A 64 -10.83 -3.86 -11.23
CA LEU A 64 -11.88 -2.88 -11.52
C LEU A 64 -11.71 -2.25 -12.90
N ARG A 65 -10.49 -1.85 -13.27
CA ARG A 65 -10.17 -1.27 -14.59
C ARG A 65 -10.49 -2.21 -15.75
N GLN A 66 -10.42 -3.51 -15.52
CA GLN A 66 -10.76 -4.55 -16.50
C GLN A 66 -12.24 -4.98 -16.44
N GLY A 67 -13.07 -4.29 -15.66
CA GLY A 67 -14.51 -4.53 -15.58
C GLY A 67 -14.94 -5.62 -14.61
N ILE A 68 -14.04 -6.15 -13.77
CA ILE A 68 -14.41 -7.12 -12.73
C ILE A 68 -15.21 -6.39 -11.66
N SER A 69 -16.48 -6.78 -11.50
CA SER A 69 -17.39 -6.16 -10.54
C SER A 69 -16.93 -6.40 -9.08
N PRO A 70 -17.03 -5.40 -8.18
CA PRO A 70 -16.86 -5.58 -6.74
C PRO A 70 -17.71 -6.70 -6.14
N CYS A 71 -18.85 -6.99 -6.77
CA CYS A 71 -19.81 -8.01 -6.35
C CYS A 71 -19.52 -9.40 -6.94
N ASN A 72 -18.54 -9.53 -7.85
CA ASN A 72 -18.17 -10.83 -8.42
C ASN A 72 -17.65 -11.76 -7.31
N TYR A 73 -18.10 -13.01 -7.30
CA TYR A 73 -17.76 -13.97 -6.26
C TYR A 73 -16.57 -14.83 -6.66
N PHE A 74 -15.67 -15.04 -5.70
CA PHE A 74 -14.49 -15.89 -5.81
C PHE A 74 -14.54 -16.96 -4.74
N GLN A 75 -14.12 -18.17 -5.10
CA GLN A 75 -14.12 -19.30 -4.17
C GLN A 75 -12.93 -19.19 -3.21
N ASN A 76 -13.17 -19.34 -1.91
CA ASN A 76 -12.08 -19.32 -0.94
C ASN A 76 -11.44 -20.71 -0.80
N VAL A 77 -10.58 -21.09 -1.73
CA VAL A 77 -9.91 -22.40 -1.74
C VAL A 77 -8.40 -22.27 -1.73
N LEU A 78 -7.74 -23.23 -1.08
CA LEU A 78 -6.30 -23.37 -1.17
C LEU A 78 -5.93 -23.99 -2.53
N VAL A 79 -5.31 -23.20 -3.39
CA VAL A 79 -4.84 -23.65 -4.70
C VAL A 79 -3.33 -23.86 -4.66
N SER A 80 -2.88 -24.94 -5.30
CA SER A 80 -1.46 -25.16 -5.61
C SER A 80 -1.20 -24.71 -7.04
N TYR A 81 -0.17 -23.89 -7.24
CA TYR A 81 0.24 -23.42 -8.56
C TYR A 81 1.53 -24.11 -8.98
N PRO A 82 1.47 -25.21 -9.79
CA PRO A 82 2.64 -25.99 -10.17
C PRO A 82 3.70 -25.19 -10.92
N GLU A 83 3.26 -24.27 -11.78
CA GLU A 83 4.10 -23.37 -12.57
C GLU A 83 4.96 -22.42 -11.71
N TYR A 84 4.60 -22.26 -10.43
CA TYR A 84 5.34 -21.48 -9.44
C TYR A 84 5.96 -22.36 -8.35
N LYS A 85 6.55 -23.51 -8.73
CA LYS A 85 7.20 -24.47 -7.82
C LYS A 85 6.23 -24.98 -6.73
N ASN A 86 5.03 -25.37 -7.14
CA ASN A 86 3.95 -25.83 -6.25
C ASN A 86 3.65 -24.84 -5.11
N TRP A 87 3.66 -23.55 -5.43
CA TRP A 87 3.37 -22.52 -4.44
C TRP A 87 1.91 -22.59 -4.02
N GLN A 88 1.67 -22.51 -2.71
CA GLN A 88 0.34 -22.56 -2.10
C GLN A 88 0.15 -21.34 -1.19
N PRO A 89 -0.48 -20.26 -1.68
CA PRO A 89 -0.74 -19.08 -0.88
C PRO A 89 -1.80 -19.38 0.19
N LYS A 90 -1.37 -19.42 1.45
CA LYS A 90 -2.26 -19.64 2.59
C LYS A 90 -2.92 -18.36 3.07
N ASN A 91 -4.18 -18.45 3.48
CA ASN A 91 -4.85 -17.36 4.21
C ASN A 91 -4.22 -17.19 5.60
N SER A 92 -4.27 -15.97 6.12
CA SER A 92 -3.66 -15.62 7.41
C SER A 92 -4.33 -16.34 8.59
N ASP A 93 -5.61 -16.66 8.46
CA ASP A 93 -6.43 -17.40 9.44
C ASP A 93 -6.45 -18.92 9.19
N GLY A 94 -5.90 -19.38 8.06
CA GLY A 94 -5.93 -20.78 7.64
C GLY A 94 -7.32 -21.30 7.25
N ALA A 95 -8.33 -20.44 7.11
CA ALA A 95 -9.69 -20.84 6.79
C ALA A 95 -9.94 -20.90 5.28
N TYR A 96 -10.63 -21.96 4.85
CA TYR A 96 -11.02 -22.23 3.46
C TYR A 96 -12.47 -22.73 3.41
N GLY A 97 -13.11 -22.59 2.25
CA GLY A 97 -14.52 -22.90 2.02
C GLY A 97 -15.38 -21.66 1.78
N GLY A 98 -16.50 -21.86 1.10
CA GLY A 98 -17.44 -20.80 0.72
C GLY A 98 -16.88 -19.84 -0.34
N PHE A 99 -17.49 -18.65 -0.40
CA PHE A 99 -17.20 -17.62 -1.39
C PHE A 99 -17.13 -16.25 -0.73
N TYR A 100 -16.33 -15.36 -1.30
CA TYR A 100 -16.43 -13.94 -1.01
C TYR A 100 -16.63 -13.17 -2.30
N SER A 101 -17.38 -12.07 -2.24
CA SER A 101 -17.31 -11.07 -3.30
C SER A 101 -15.90 -10.48 -3.38
N MET A 102 -15.54 -9.88 -4.52
CA MET A 102 -14.26 -9.20 -4.69
C MET A 102 -14.03 -8.17 -3.56
N ALA A 103 -15.04 -7.35 -3.26
CA ALA A 103 -15.00 -6.40 -2.15
C ALA A 103 -14.82 -7.10 -0.78
N GLY A 104 -15.53 -8.20 -0.55
CA GLY A 104 -15.40 -9.01 0.67
C GLY A 104 -13.99 -9.60 0.84
N GLY A 105 -13.40 -10.09 -0.25
CA GLY A 105 -12.03 -10.60 -0.29
C GLY A 105 -11.00 -9.53 0.12
N LEU A 106 -11.15 -8.29 -0.36
CA LEU A 106 -10.29 -7.19 0.07
C LEU A 106 -10.55 -6.78 1.53
N SER A 107 -11.83 -6.69 1.93
CA SER A 107 -12.27 -6.33 3.29
C SER A 107 -11.68 -7.25 4.36
N LYS A 108 -11.74 -8.56 4.11
CA LYS A 108 -11.17 -9.61 4.98
C LYS A 108 -9.71 -9.94 4.65
N SER A 109 -9.13 -9.29 3.64
CA SER A 109 -7.76 -9.47 3.22
C SER A 109 -7.41 -10.93 2.87
N VAL A 110 -8.34 -11.67 2.26
CA VAL A 110 -8.20 -13.10 1.89
C VAL A 110 -7.10 -13.27 0.85
N ASN A 111 -6.12 -14.14 1.10
CA ASN A 111 -4.92 -14.26 0.26
C ASN A 111 -5.20 -15.03 -1.03
N THR A 112 -5.93 -16.14 -0.95
CA THR A 112 -6.29 -16.98 -2.10
C THR A 112 -7.04 -16.16 -3.15
N ILE A 113 -8.05 -15.41 -2.72
CA ILE A 113 -8.83 -14.53 -3.60
C ILE A 113 -7.97 -13.43 -4.22
N THR A 114 -7.06 -12.80 -3.46
CA THR A 114 -6.20 -11.77 -4.06
C THR A 114 -5.26 -12.35 -5.12
N VAL A 115 -4.79 -13.58 -4.95
CA VAL A 115 -3.97 -14.26 -5.96
C VAL A 115 -4.81 -14.57 -7.20
N GLU A 116 -6.03 -15.06 -7.04
CA GLU A 116 -6.93 -15.31 -8.16
C GLU A 116 -7.27 -14.02 -8.93
N VAL A 117 -7.61 -12.94 -8.21
CA VAL A 117 -7.86 -11.61 -8.81
C VAL A 117 -6.62 -11.11 -9.57
N LEU A 118 -5.42 -11.28 -9.01
CA LEU A 118 -4.17 -10.93 -9.69
C LEU A 118 -4.00 -11.72 -10.99
N LEU A 119 -4.22 -13.04 -10.95
CA LEU A 119 -4.03 -13.90 -12.12
C LEU A 119 -5.04 -13.59 -13.22
N GLN A 120 -6.30 -13.32 -12.86
CA GLN A 120 -7.31 -12.86 -13.82
C GLN A 120 -6.99 -11.48 -14.42
N SER A 121 -6.44 -10.57 -13.61
CA SER A 121 -6.06 -9.22 -14.07
C SER A 121 -4.72 -9.17 -14.80
N GLY A 122 -3.91 -10.22 -14.68
CA GLY A 122 -2.54 -10.27 -15.18
C GLY A 122 -1.51 -9.59 -14.27
N ILE A 123 -0.33 -10.21 -14.18
CA ILE A 123 0.80 -9.71 -13.38
C ILE A 123 1.34 -8.39 -13.94
N ASP A 124 1.56 -8.31 -15.25
CA ASP A 124 2.16 -7.14 -15.89
C ASP A 124 1.27 -5.88 -15.86
N PRO A 125 -0.05 -5.97 -16.10
CA PRO A 125 -0.97 -4.84 -15.90
C PRO A 125 -0.92 -4.28 -14.48
N VAL A 126 -0.92 -5.16 -13.46
CA VAL A 126 -0.81 -4.73 -12.05
C VAL A 126 0.54 -4.07 -11.75
N ARG A 127 1.64 -4.60 -12.29
CA ARG A 127 2.98 -3.98 -12.17
C ARG A 127 3.00 -2.60 -12.81
N LYS A 128 2.42 -2.46 -14.01
CA LYS A 128 2.33 -1.18 -14.72
C LYS A 128 1.52 -0.16 -13.91
N LEU A 129 0.35 -0.54 -13.42
CA LEU A 129 -0.48 0.32 -12.57
C LEU A 129 0.27 0.76 -11.31
N ALA A 130 0.94 -0.17 -10.62
CA ALA A 130 1.74 0.14 -9.43
C ALA A 130 2.82 1.21 -9.71
N LYS A 131 3.51 1.11 -10.87
CA LYS A 131 4.48 2.13 -11.31
C LYS A 131 3.81 3.47 -11.60
N GLU A 132 2.69 3.46 -12.33
CA GLU A 132 1.92 4.67 -12.65
C GLU A 132 1.42 5.39 -11.40
N MET A 133 1.08 4.64 -10.35
CA MET A 133 0.64 5.15 -9.03
C MET A 133 1.78 5.63 -8.12
N GLY A 134 3.05 5.44 -8.53
CA GLY A 134 4.20 6.05 -7.87
C GLY A 134 5.18 5.11 -7.17
N ILE A 135 5.01 3.79 -7.28
CA ILE A 135 6.04 2.82 -6.84
C ILE A 135 7.20 2.87 -7.85
N ARG A 136 8.38 3.28 -7.42
CA ARG A 136 9.55 3.46 -8.30
C ARG A 136 10.44 2.22 -8.32
N ARG A 137 10.51 1.49 -7.21
CA ARG A 137 11.31 0.25 -7.06
C ARG A 137 10.84 -0.86 -7.97
N ASP A 138 11.73 -1.79 -8.29
CA ASP A 138 11.39 -2.94 -9.12
C ASP A 138 10.29 -3.78 -8.49
N ILE A 139 9.41 -4.31 -9.34
CA ILE A 139 8.27 -5.13 -8.92
C ILE A 139 8.46 -6.49 -9.57
N PRO A 140 8.64 -7.57 -8.79
CA PRO A 140 8.87 -8.90 -9.34
C PRO A 140 7.72 -9.36 -10.25
N LYS A 141 8.06 -10.06 -11.35
CA LYS A 141 7.06 -10.63 -12.28
C LYS A 141 6.58 -12.01 -11.81
N VAL A 142 6.03 -12.07 -10.59
CA VAL A 142 5.53 -13.31 -9.98
C VAL A 142 4.22 -13.07 -9.22
N PRO A 143 3.37 -14.10 -9.06
CA PRO A 143 2.07 -13.94 -8.41
C PRO A 143 2.17 -13.58 -6.92
N ALA A 144 3.33 -13.79 -6.28
CA ALA A 144 3.54 -13.38 -4.89
C ALA A 144 3.35 -11.87 -4.67
N ILE A 145 3.39 -11.04 -5.72
CA ILE A 145 3.06 -9.61 -5.59
C ILE A 145 1.62 -9.38 -5.13
N ALA A 146 0.68 -10.31 -5.38
CA ALA A 146 -0.67 -10.28 -4.82
C ALA A 146 -0.68 -10.18 -3.29
N LEU A 147 0.34 -10.75 -2.65
CA LEU A 147 0.50 -10.75 -1.20
C LEU A 147 1.46 -9.66 -0.72
N GLY A 148 1.92 -8.79 -1.63
CA GLY A 148 2.82 -7.70 -1.35
C GLY A 148 4.28 -8.12 -1.24
N ALA A 149 4.72 -9.06 -2.07
CA ALA A 149 6.14 -9.35 -2.30
C ALA A 149 6.83 -8.27 -3.14
N VAL A 150 6.69 -7.02 -2.69
CA VAL A 150 7.16 -5.80 -3.34
C VAL A 150 7.76 -4.93 -2.25
N ASP A 151 8.94 -4.35 -2.50
CA ASP A 151 9.53 -3.38 -1.59
C ASP A 151 9.17 -1.97 -2.03
N ALA A 152 8.62 -1.17 -1.12
CA ALA A 152 8.35 0.25 -1.33
C ALA A 152 8.57 1.02 -0.03
N SER A 153 8.76 2.33 -0.13
CA SER A 153 8.85 3.21 1.03
C SER A 153 7.46 3.63 1.49
N LEU A 154 7.39 4.14 2.72
CA LEU A 154 6.14 4.73 3.22
C LEU A 154 5.71 5.90 2.32
N GLN A 155 6.66 6.71 1.83
CA GLN A 155 6.37 7.80 0.90
C GLN A 155 5.73 7.31 -0.41
N GLU A 156 6.25 6.23 -1.00
CA GLU A 156 5.66 5.64 -2.21
C GLU A 156 4.25 5.11 -1.94
N MET A 157 4.05 4.41 -0.82
CA MET A 157 2.73 3.89 -0.46
C MET A 157 1.73 5.00 -0.13
N VAL A 158 2.16 6.09 0.52
CA VAL A 158 1.30 7.26 0.76
C VAL A 158 0.89 7.90 -0.56
N MET A 159 1.78 7.97 -1.56
CA MET A 159 1.44 8.46 -2.90
C MET A 159 0.38 7.58 -3.59
N VAL A 160 0.50 6.25 -3.47
CA VAL A 160 -0.50 5.28 -3.96
C VAL A 160 -1.87 5.55 -3.33
N TYR A 161 -1.95 5.63 -2.00
CA TYR A 161 -3.23 5.82 -1.32
C TYR A 161 -3.80 7.23 -1.53
N SER A 162 -2.93 8.24 -1.66
CA SER A 162 -3.35 9.59 -2.02
C SER A 162 -3.95 9.65 -3.42
N THR A 163 -3.54 8.77 -4.33
CA THR A 163 -4.16 8.65 -5.65
C THR A 163 -5.64 8.26 -5.54
N TYR A 164 -6.00 7.34 -4.64
CA TYR A 164 -7.40 7.00 -4.39
C TYR A 164 -8.15 8.16 -3.74
N ALA A 165 -7.58 8.75 -2.67
CA ALA A 165 -8.18 9.87 -1.96
C ALA A 165 -8.34 11.13 -2.84
N ASN A 166 -7.56 11.25 -3.91
CA ASN A 166 -7.65 12.30 -4.91
C ASN A 166 -8.33 11.84 -6.22
N ARG A 167 -9.30 10.92 -6.11
CA ARG A 167 -10.16 10.44 -7.21
C ARG A 167 -9.39 10.04 -8.48
N GLY A 168 -8.30 9.30 -8.28
CA GLY A 168 -7.48 8.71 -9.34
C GLY A 168 -6.35 9.59 -9.87
N ARG A 169 -6.18 10.81 -9.34
CA ARG A 169 -5.07 11.70 -9.68
C ARG A 169 -3.89 11.45 -8.75
N ARG A 170 -2.72 11.12 -9.32
CA ARG A 170 -1.52 10.87 -8.51
C ARG A 170 -0.87 12.20 -8.12
N PRO A 171 -0.86 12.59 -6.83
CA PRO A 171 -0.20 13.82 -6.42
C PRO A 171 1.31 13.69 -6.46
N GLU A 172 1.97 14.81 -6.75
CA GLU A 172 3.40 14.97 -6.51
C GLU A 172 3.60 15.53 -5.11
N LEU A 173 4.26 14.76 -4.25
CA LEU A 173 4.43 15.14 -2.85
C LEU A 173 5.54 16.18 -2.69
N TYR A 174 5.28 17.25 -1.93
CA TYR A 174 6.26 18.30 -1.66
C TYR A 174 6.21 18.77 -0.21
N SER A 175 7.38 19.19 0.30
CA SER A 175 7.54 19.78 1.63
C SER A 175 7.91 21.27 1.57
N ILE A 176 8.65 21.70 0.53
CA ILE A 176 9.05 23.10 0.34
C ILE A 176 7.92 23.86 -0.34
N SER A 177 7.35 24.86 0.34
CA SER A 177 6.25 25.67 -0.22
C SER A 177 6.71 26.89 -0.99
N LYS A 178 7.80 27.54 -0.55
CA LYS A 178 8.32 28.77 -1.14
C LYS A 178 9.82 28.87 -0.88
N ILE A 179 10.57 29.37 -1.84
CA ILE A 179 11.99 29.72 -1.69
C ILE A 179 12.13 31.20 -2.07
N GLU A 180 12.76 31.97 -1.21
CA GLU A 180 13.03 33.39 -1.40
C GLU A 180 14.53 33.65 -1.26
N ASP A 181 15.04 34.66 -1.94
CA ASP A 181 16.37 35.20 -1.67
C ASP A 181 16.38 36.10 -0.41
N SER A 182 17.55 36.58 -0.01
CA SER A 182 17.69 37.49 1.15
C SER A 182 16.99 38.83 1.00
N ASN A 183 16.62 39.21 -0.23
CA ASN A 183 15.93 40.45 -0.54
C ASN A 183 14.40 40.25 -0.61
N GLY A 184 13.90 39.04 -0.37
CA GLY A 184 12.49 38.68 -0.44
C GLY A 184 11.98 38.38 -1.85
N ASN A 185 12.86 38.26 -2.85
CA ASN A 185 12.45 37.88 -4.21
C ASN A 185 12.13 36.38 -4.25
N VAL A 186 10.97 36.04 -4.81
CA VAL A 186 10.50 34.64 -4.89
C VAL A 186 11.21 33.89 -6.00
N ILE A 187 12.01 32.88 -5.66
CA ILE A 187 12.72 31.99 -6.59
C ILE A 187 11.83 30.79 -6.97
N PHE A 188 11.06 30.29 -6.00
CA PHE A 188 10.17 29.16 -6.19
C PHE A 188 8.91 29.34 -5.35
N ASP A 189 7.75 28.98 -5.93
CA ASP A 189 6.48 28.88 -5.21
C ASP A 189 5.79 27.58 -5.63
N ALA A 190 5.49 26.70 -4.67
CA ALA A 190 4.79 25.46 -4.95
C ALA A 190 3.35 25.70 -5.41
N LYS A 191 2.70 26.79 -4.99
CA LYS A 191 1.32 27.13 -5.39
C LYS A 191 1.22 27.44 -6.87
N SER A 192 2.25 28.04 -7.48
CA SER A 192 2.24 28.32 -8.92
C SER A 192 2.28 27.03 -9.75
N LYS A 193 2.84 25.94 -9.20
CA LYS A 193 2.82 24.60 -9.79
C LYS A 193 1.50 23.84 -9.56
N GLN A 194 0.73 24.18 -8.52
CA GLN A 194 -0.58 23.55 -8.25
C GLN A 194 -1.62 23.80 -9.36
N ASN A 195 -1.41 24.82 -10.21
CA ASN A 195 -2.25 25.09 -11.38
C ASN A 195 -2.09 24.04 -12.50
N THR A 196 -1.16 23.09 -12.37
CA THR A 196 -1.07 21.92 -13.25
C THR A 196 -1.88 20.77 -12.65
N SER A 197 -2.88 20.28 -13.38
CA SER A 197 -3.67 19.14 -12.92
C SER A 197 -2.77 17.91 -12.81
N PHE A 198 -2.72 17.29 -11.62
CA PHE A 198 -2.03 16.03 -11.43
C PHE A 198 -2.44 14.98 -12.46
N LYS A 199 -1.48 14.13 -12.84
CA LYS A 199 -1.73 13.05 -13.82
C LYS A 199 -2.87 12.16 -13.34
N GLN A 200 -3.90 12.01 -14.17
CA GLN A 200 -4.95 11.02 -13.97
C GLN A 200 -4.39 9.62 -14.27
N VAL A 201 -4.32 8.76 -13.26
CA VAL A 201 -3.77 7.40 -13.35
C VAL A 201 -4.88 6.35 -13.32
N ILE A 202 -5.96 6.63 -12.60
CA ILE A 202 -7.13 5.77 -12.47
C ILE A 202 -8.36 6.62 -12.83
N ALA A 203 -9.35 6.06 -13.51
CA ALA A 203 -10.62 6.76 -13.73
C ALA A 203 -11.28 7.10 -12.38
N PRO A 204 -11.91 8.29 -12.21
CA PRO A 204 -12.52 8.69 -10.94
C PRO A 204 -13.47 7.64 -10.35
N GLU A 205 -14.25 6.97 -11.20
CA GLU A 205 -15.24 5.96 -10.80
C GLU A 205 -14.56 4.75 -10.16
N HIS A 206 -13.45 4.26 -10.73
CA HIS A 206 -12.68 3.15 -10.17
C HIS A 206 -11.99 3.55 -8.85
N ALA A 207 -11.53 4.80 -8.73
CA ALA A 207 -10.94 5.32 -7.49
C ALA A 207 -11.99 5.44 -6.37
N ASP A 208 -13.20 5.90 -6.71
CA ASP A 208 -14.32 6.01 -5.79
C ASP A 208 -14.80 4.60 -5.34
N MET A 209 -14.90 3.64 -6.27
CA MET A 209 -15.19 2.23 -5.95
C MET A 209 -14.13 1.63 -5.01
N MET A 210 -12.84 1.83 -5.30
CA MET A 210 -11.76 1.33 -4.45
C MET A 210 -11.79 1.99 -3.07
N THR A 211 -12.06 3.29 -3.00
CA THR A 211 -12.24 4.01 -1.72
C THR A 211 -13.38 3.39 -0.93
N LYS A 212 -14.51 3.08 -1.57
CA LYS A 212 -15.64 2.41 -0.89
C LYS A 212 -15.27 1.00 -0.40
N MET A 213 -14.55 0.21 -1.20
CA MET A 213 -14.05 -1.09 -0.78
C MET A 213 -13.09 -0.97 0.42
N LEU A 214 -12.22 0.05 0.45
CA LEU A 214 -11.32 0.33 1.57
C LEU A 214 -12.04 0.81 2.83
N GLN A 215 -13.18 1.51 2.72
CA GLN A 215 -14.03 1.82 3.87
C GLN A 215 -14.55 0.52 4.51
N THR A 216 -14.93 -0.49 3.72
CA THR A 216 -15.41 -1.77 4.29
C THR A 216 -14.36 -2.47 5.16
N VAL A 217 -13.06 -2.31 4.85
CA VAL A 217 -11.95 -2.83 5.66
C VAL A 217 -11.98 -2.22 7.07
N VAL A 218 -12.30 -0.93 7.16
CA VAL A 218 -12.36 -0.16 8.42
C VAL A 218 -13.67 -0.36 9.14
N ASP A 219 -14.80 -0.46 8.43
CA ASP A 219 -16.12 -0.52 9.07
C ASP A 219 -16.50 -1.94 9.52
N SER A 220 -16.04 -2.96 8.79
CA SER A 220 -16.47 -4.36 9.01
C SER A 220 -15.36 -5.40 8.80
N GLY A 221 -14.21 -4.98 8.30
CA GLY A 221 -13.09 -5.85 7.95
C GLY A 221 -11.96 -5.87 8.98
N THR A 222 -10.75 -6.06 8.48
CA THR A 222 -9.56 -6.27 9.31
C THR A 222 -9.11 -5.06 10.13
N ALA A 223 -9.63 -3.86 9.85
CA ALA A 223 -9.31 -2.62 10.56
C ALA A 223 -10.46 -2.12 11.47
N ARG A 224 -11.50 -2.94 11.72
CA ARG A 224 -12.68 -2.59 12.54
C ARG A 224 -12.37 -2.09 13.95
N ARG A 225 -11.18 -2.41 14.48
CA ARG A 225 -10.69 -1.88 15.77
C ARG A 225 -10.65 -0.35 15.81
N LEU A 226 -10.46 0.33 14.67
CA LEU A 226 -10.56 1.79 14.58
C LEU A 226 -11.94 2.30 15.03
N ARG A 227 -13.01 1.58 14.72
CA ARG A 227 -14.37 1.93 15.12
C ARG A 227 -14.64 1.57 16.58
N TYR A 228 -14.59 0.28 16.93
CA TYR A 228 -15.10 -0.18 18.23
C TYR A 228 -14.19 0.11 19.42
N HIS A 229 -12.87 0.26 19.23
CA HIS A 229 -11.93 0.47 20.33
C HIS A 229 -11.47 1.93 20.45
N TYR A 230 -11.24 2.59 19.32
CA TYR A 230 -10.77 3.98 19.30
C TYR A 230 -11.89 5.01 19.06
N GLY A 231 -13.12 4.57 18.79
CA GLY A 231 -14.29 5.45 18.66
C GLY A 231 -14.22 6.39 17.45
N LEU A 232 -13.41 6.09 16.44
CA LEU A 232 -13.26 6.95 15.27
C LEU A 232 -14.48 6.76 14.37
N ASN A 233 -15.30 7.79 14.15
CA ASN A 233 -16.57 7.71 13.40
C ASN A 233 -16.57 8.48 12.06
N GLY A 234 -15.48 9.15 11.69
CA GLY A 234 -15.39 9.89 10.42
C GLY A 234 -15.29 8.99 9.18
N ASP A 235 -15.22 9.61 8.00
CA ASP A 235 -15.01 8.92 6.72
C ASP A 235 -13.57 8.40 6.62
N ILE A 236 -13.37 7.13 6.98
CA ILE A 236 -12.05 6.49 7.03
C ILE A 236 -12.03 5.31 6.08
N ALA A 237 -11.14 5.38 5.09
CA ALA A 237 -10.78 4.28 4.22
C ALA A 237 -9.34 3.86 4.53
N GLY A 238 -9.06 2.56 4.60
CA GLY A 238 -7.72 2.12 4.97
C GLY A 238 -7.44 0.65 4.74
N LYS A 239 -6.17 0.28 4.82
CA LYS A 239 -5.73 -1.11 4.73
C LYS A 239 -4.62 -1.36 5.75
N ASN A 240 -4.77 -2.45 6.49
CA ASN A 240 -3.70 -2.92 7.37
C ASN A 240 -2.72 -3.85 6.64
N ARG A 241 -1.49 -3.87 7.15
CA ARG A 241 -0.41 -4.74 6.69
C ARG A 241 -0.45 -6.05 7.46
N TYR A 242 -0.56 -7.17 6.75
CA TYR A 242 -0.23 -8.50 7.28
C TYR A 242 1.06 -8.97 6.62
N TYR A 243 1.96 -9.50 7.45
CA TYR A 243 3.18 -10.15 7.01
C TYR A 243 3.00 -11.67 7.12
N SER A 244 3.04 -12.38 6.00
CA SER A 244 3.07 -13.84 5.99
C SER A 244 4.48 -14.34 5.65
N LYS A 245 5.00 -15.27 6.47
CA LYS A 245 6.26 -15.99 6.19
C LYS A 245 6.22 -16.74 4.86
N SER A 246 5.04 -17.09 4.32
CA SER A 246 4.90 -17.77 3.03
C SER A 246 5.28 -16.88 1.84
N ILE A 247 5.25 -15.55 1.98
CA ILE A 247 5.49 -14.59 0.89
C ILE A 247 6.98 -14.57 0.52
N ARG A 248 7.87 -14.52 1.52
CA ARG A 248 9.32 -14.47 1.31
C ARG A 248 9.86 -15.75 0.67
N ARG A 249 9.24 -16.89 0.96
CA ARG A 249 9.67 -18.20 0.43
C ARG A 249 9.50 -18.30 -1.09
N LEU A 250 8.51 -17.66 -1.70
CA LEU A 250 8.33 -17.75 -3.16
C LEU A 250 9.34 -16.89 -3.91
N VAL A 251 9.52 -15.63 -3.50
CA VAL A 251 10.46 -14.72 -4.17
C VAL A 251 11.88 -15.28 -4.12
N HIS A 252 12.37 -15.71 -2.95
CA HIS A 252 13.69 -16.33 -2.84
C HIS A 252 13.81 -17.67 -3.60
N ARG A 253 12.71 -18.40 -3.80
CA ARG A 253 12.74 -19.65 -4.59
C ARG A 253 12.75 -19.40 -6.07
N LEU A 254 12.10 -18.35 -6.56
CA LEU A 254 12.00 -18.05 -8.00
C LEU A 254 13.10 -17.10 -8.49
N TYR A 255 13.68 -16.29 -7.59
CA TYR A 255 14.76 -15.35 -7.85
C TYR A 255 15.79 -15.45 -6.71
N PRO A 256 16.82 -16.31 -6.85
CA PRO A 256 17.93 -16.40 -5.91
C PRO A 256 18.82 -15.15 -5.92
#